data_AF-A0A3Q3E9L6-F1
#
_entry.id   AF-A0A3Q3E9L6-F1
#
_cell.length_a   1.000
_cell.length_b   1.000
_cell.length_c   1.000
_cell.angle_alpha   90.00
_cell.angle_beta   90.00
_cell.angle_gamma   90.00
#
_symmetry.space_group_name_H-M   'P 1'
#
loop_
_entity.id
_entity.type
_entity.pdbx_description
1 polymer ?
#
loop_
_entity_poly.entity_id
_entity_poly.type
_entity_poly.pdbx_seq_one_letter_code
_entity_poly.pdbx_strand_id
1 'polypeptide(L)'
;GTSPNLTVTELTTSSMHVTWSKPEGGSSFYRVQWAEGENSKVNTTINTFFTINDLTPGFQYSITVVAVAVNLSNKGEEISESTFTRKSNL
;
A
#
# COMPACT_ATOMS: atom_id res chain seq x y z
N GLY A 1 6.79 -5.99 16.55
CA GLY A 1 6.45 -4.83 15.72
C GLY A 1 4.96 -4.83 15.50
N THR A 2 4.27 -3.74 15.82
CA THR A 2 2.88 -3.54 15.42
C THR A 2 2.81 -3.35 13.91
N SER A 3 1.97 -4.13 13.22
CA SER A 3 1.71 -3.98 11.79
C SER A 3 1.18 -2.57 11.49
N PRO A 4 1.64 -1.92 10.39
CA PRO A 4 1.25 -0.57 10.06
C PRO A 4 -0.17 -0.56 9.53
N ASN A 5 -1.12 -0.03 10.32
CA ASN A 5 -2.55 0.02 9.96
C ASN A 5 -2.79 0.69 8.59
N LEU A 6 -2.95 -0.11 7.53
CA LEU A 6 -3.22 0.38 6.18
C LEU A 6 -4.69 0.80 6.06
N THR A 7 -4.92 2.07 5.72
CA THR A 7 -6.26 2.66 5.56
C THR A 7 -6.41 3.29 4.19
N VAL A 8 -7.52 3.00 3.52
CA VAL A 8 -7.96 3.71 2.32
C VAL A 8 -8.85 4.87 2.77
N THR A 9 -8.47 6.12 2.47
CA THR A 9 -9.21 7.30 2.97
C THR A 9 -9.97 8.04 1.87
N GLU A 10 -9.53 7.96 0.62
CA GLU A 10 -10.22 8.56 -0.53
C GLU A 10 -10.27 7.53 -1.66
N LEU A 11 -11.48 7.27 -2.17
CA LEU A 11 -11.71 6.28 -3.21
C LEU A 11 -12.57 6.91 -4.31
N THR A 12 -12.04 6.95 -5.52
CA THR A 12 -12.79 7.31 -6.73
C THR A 12 -12.94 6.07 -7.63
N THR A 13 -13.53 6.23 -8.81
CA THR A 13 -13.62 5.15 -9.79
C THR A 13 -12.27 4.78 -10.41
N SER A 14 -11.27 5.68 -10.38
CA SER A 14 -9.96 5.48 -11.02
C SER A 14 -8.76 5.82 -10.14
N SER A 15 -8.97 6.13 -8.86
CA SER A 15 -7.89 6.42 -7.92
C SER A 15 -8.21 6.05 -6.48
N MET A 16 -7.15 5.83 -5.70
CA MET A 16 -7.21 5.53 -4.27
C MET A 16 -6.12 6.29 -3.52
N HIS A 17 -6.48 6.97 -2.43
CA HIS A 17 -5.53 7.45 -1.45
C HIS A 17 -5.40 6.46 -0.30
N VAL A 18 -4.18 5.99 -0.08
CA VAL A 18 -3.84 5.06 1.00
C VAL A 18 -2.89 5.71 1.98
N THR A 19 -3.11 5.43 3.25
CA THR A 19 -2.29 5.90 4.38
C THR A 19 -1.96 4.72 5.29
N TRP A 20 -0.83 4.80 5.98
CA TRP A 20 -0.44 3.77 6.94
C TRP A 20 0.34 4.36 8.11
N SER A 21 0.43 3.62 9.22
CA SER A 21 1.23 4.05 10.37
C SER A 21 2.73 3.81 10.10
N LYS A 22 3.62 4.69 10.58
CA LYS A 22 5.06 4.41 10.56
C LYS A 22 5.35 3.27 11.57
N PRO A 23 6.06 2.20 11.18
CA PRO A 23 6.43 1.14 12.11
C PRO A 23 7.38 1.68 13.19
N GLU A 24 7.32 1.10 14.38
CA GLU A 24 8.10 1.53 15.56
C GLU A 24 9.62 1.47 15.32
N GLY A 25 10.09 0.47 14.57
CA GLY A 25 11.50 0.34 14.15
C GLY A 25 11.96 1.37 13.10
N GLY A 26 11.05 2.25 12.66
CA GLY A 26 11.32 3.22 11.60
C GLY A 26 11.34 2.61 10.20
N SER A 27 11.62 3.47 9.23
CA SER A 27 11.69 3.11 7.81
C SER A 27 12.48 4.18 7.06
N SER A 28 13.18 3.77 6.00
CA SER A 28 13.83 4.67 5.05
C SER A 28 12.87 5.02 3.91
N PHE A 29 12.14 4.03 3.42
CA PHE A 29 11.09 4.19 2.41
C PHE A 29 10.07 3.05 2.51
N TYR A 30 9.05 3.11 1.66
CA TYR A 30 7.99 2.12 1.53
C TYR A 30 7.87 1.66 0.09
N ARG A 31 7.61 0.37 -0.11
CA ARG A 31 7.17 -0.19 -1.40
C ARG A 31 5.65 -0.36 -1.34
N VAL A 32 4.95 0.25 -2.28
CA VAL A 32 3.49 0.17 -2.41
C VAL A 32 3.20 -0.65 -3.65
N GLN A 33 2.52 -1.78 -3.49
CA GLN A 33 2.10 -2.65 -4.56
C GLN A 33 0.57 -2.69 -4.63
N TRP A 34 0.02 -2.64 -5.84
CA TRP A 34 -1.39 -2.84 -6.08
C TRP A 34 -1.60 -3.80 -7.25
N ALA A 35 -2.52 -4.75 -7.09
CA ALA A 35 -2.74 -5.82 -8.06
C ALA A 35 -4.21 -5.99 -8.43
N GLU A 36 -4.45 -6.14 -9.73
CA GLU A 36 -5.72 -6.51 -10.35
C GLU A 36 -5.60 -7.95 -10.90
N GLY A 37 -5.99 -8.94 -10.11
CA GLY A 37 -5.71 -10.35 -10.43
C GLY A 37 -4.20 -10.59 -10.52
N GLU A 38 -3.72 -11.07 -11.67
CA GLU A 38 -2.29 -11.31 -11.93
C GLU A 38 -1.52 -10.04 -12.32
N ASN A 39 -2.21 -8.95 -12.67
CA ASN A 39 -1.59 -7.69 -13.05
C ASN A 39 -1.18 -6.88 -11.82
N SER A 40 0.09 -6.91 -11.45
CA SER A 40 0.63 -6.12 -10.33
C SER A 40 1.44 -4.90 -10.80
N LYS A 41 1.22 -3.76 -10.16
CA LYS A 41 2.07 -2.56 -10.26
C LYS A 41 2.73 -2.28 -8.90
N VAL A 42 3.92 -1.69 -8.92
CA VAL A 42 4.67 -1.33 -7.72
C VAL A 42 5.26 0.07 -7.86
N ASN A 43 5.28 0.81 -6.75
CA ASN A 43 5.98 2.09 -6.64
C ASN A 43 6.63 2.23 -5.26
N THR A 44 7.46 3.25 -5.09
CA THR A 44 8.09 3.59 -3.81
C THR A 44 7.77 5.01 -3.37
N THR A 45 7.78 5.22 -2.06
CA THR A 45 7.58 6.53 -1.44
C THR A 45 8.31 6.59 -0.11
N ILE A 46 8.75 7.78 0.30
CA ILE A 46 9.29 8.03 1.65
C ILE A 46 8.19 8.43 2.64
N ASN A 47 7.00 8.76 2.13
CA ASN A 47 5.87 9.18 2.93
C ASN A 47 5.11 7.97 3.49
N THR A 48 4.29 8.20 4.52
CA THR A 48 3.35 7.22 5.07
C THR A 48 1.99 7.24 4.35
N PHE A 49 2.00 7.68 3.10
CA PHE A 49 0.83 7.74 2.23
C PHE A 49 1.23 7.61 0.77
N PHE A 50 0.27 7.23 -0.06
CA PHE A 50 0.41 7.16 -1.50
C PHE A 50 -0.93 7.30 -2.22
N THR A 51 -0.93 8.01 -3.35
CA THR A 51 -2.10 8.06 -4.23
C THR A 51 -1.86 7.14 -5.42
N ILE A 52 -2.68 6.10 -5.53
CA ILE A 52 -2.72 5.21 -6.68
C ILE A 52 -3.66 5.83 -7.71
N ASN A 53 -3.16 6.05 -8.93
CA ASN A 53 -3.92 6.60 -10.05
C ASN A 53 -4.08 5.57 -11.16
N ASP A 54 -4.89 5.92 -12.16
CA ASP A 54 -5.12 5.14 -13.38
C ASP A 54 -5.58 3.70 -13.09
N LEU A 55 -6.47 3.58 -12.09
CA LEU A 55 -7.20 2.34 -11.80
C LEU A 55 -8.34 2.16 -12.80
N THR A 56 -8.61 0.92 -13.16
CA THR A 56 -9.74 0.57 -14.01
C THR A 56 -11.02 0.52 -13.17
N PRO A 57 -12.07 1.30 -13.51
CA PRO A 57 -13.33 1.26 -12.78
C PRO A 57 -13.97 -0.13 -12.77
N GLY A 58 -14.55 -0.50 -11.63
CA GLY A 58 -15.25 -1.78 -11.46
C GLY A 58 -14.36 -2.98 -11.12
N PHE A 59 -13.04 -2.78 -11.08
CA PHE A 59 -12.10 -3.82 -10.68
C PHE A 59 -11.75 -3.79 -9.19
N GLN A 60 -11.43 -4.96 -8.66
CA GLN A 60 -10.96 -5.11 -7.29
C GLN A 60 -9.43 -5.11 -7.27
N TYR A 61 -8.86 -4.24 -6.44
CA TYR A 61 -7.43 -4.14 -6.24
C TYR A 61 -7.03 -4.67 -4.87
N SER A 62 -5.96 -5.46 -4.82
CA SER A 62 -5.28 -5.83 -3.57
C SER A 62 -4.09 -4.90 -3.37
N ILE A 63 -3.99 -4.27 -2.19
CA ILE A 63 -2.93 -3.30 -1.88
C ILE A 63 -2.04 -3.86 -0.78
N THR A 64 -0.73 -3.82 -1.02
CA THR A 64 0.31 -4.25 -0.07
C THR A 64 1.31 -3.12 0.11
N VAL A 65 1.63 -2.78 1.36
CA VAL A 65 2.67 -1.80 1.69
C VAL A 65 3.74 -2.46 2.54
N VAL A 66 4.98 -2.38 2.08
CA VAL A 66 6.16 -2.93 2.77
C VAL A 66 7.06 -1.78 3.20
N ALA A 67 7.32 -1.66 4.50
CA ALA A 67 8.33 -0.76 5.02
C ALA A 67 9.74 -1.31 4.74
N VAL A 68 10.64 -0.47 4.25
CA VAL A 68 12.04 -0.85 4.02
C VAL A 68 12.94 0.04 4.86
N ALA A 69 13.62 -0.56 5.82
CA ALA A 69 14.69 0.08 6.58
C ALA A 69 16.03 -0.22 5.90
N VAL A 70 16.73 0.81 5.44
CA VAL A 70 18.13 0.70 5.01
C VAL A 70 18.99 0.79 6.26
N ASN A 71 19.11 -0.33 6.98
CA ASN A 71 20.20 -0.48 7.94
C ASN A 71 21.45 -0.89 7.16
N LEU A 72 22.55 -0.16 7.33
CA LEU A 72 23.89 -0.59 6.90
C LEU A 72 24.38 -1.86 7.64
N SER A 73 23.53 -2.45 8.49
CA SER A 73 23.70 -3.77 9.08
C SER A 73 22.41 -4.59 8.93
N ASN A 74 22.40 -5.42 7.89
CA ASN A 74 21.67 -6.68 7.76
C ASN A 74 20.13 -6.70 7.98
N LYS A 75 19.43 -6.87 6.84
CA LYS A 75 18.06 -7.40 6.62
C LYS A 75 16.89 -6.49 7.01
N GLY A 76 16.23 -5.95 5.98
CA GLY A 76 14.96 -5.23 6.09
C GLY A 76 13.83 -6.13 6.58
N GLU A 77 13.02 -5.61 7.48
CA GLU A 77 11.80 -6.25 8.00
C GLU A 77 10.72 -6.22 6.92
N GLU A 78 10.20 -7.39 6.53
CA GLU A 78 9.09 -7.51 5.58
C GLU A 78 7.78 -7.45 6.36
N ILE A 79 6.97 -6.43 6.07
CA ILE A 79 5.64 -6.28 6.68
C ILE A 79 4.61 -6.32 5.55
N SER A 80 3.58 -7.16 5.67
CA SER A 80 2.48 -7.29 4.72
C SER A 80 1.14 -7.10 5.42
N GLU A 81 0.24 -6.33 4.80
CA GLU A 81 -1.17 -6.21 5.16
C GLU A 81 -2.01 -6.24 3.87
N SER A 82 -3.23 -6.74 3.94
CA SER A 82 -4.20 -6.79 2.83
C SER A 82 -5.55 -6.28 3.32
N THR A 83 -6.20 -5.37 2.59
CA THR A 83 -7.53 -4.84 2.95
C THR A 83 -8.45 -4.74 1.72
N PHE A 84 -9.76 -4.91 1.92
CA PHE A 84 -10.78 -5.02 0.87
C PHE A 84 -12.05 -4.20 1.19
N THR A 85 -12.64 -3.50 0.20
CA THR A 85 -14.11 -3.21 -0.02
C THR A 85 -14.27 -2.16 -1.16
N ARG A 86 -15.36 -2.01 -1.94
CA ARG A 86 -16.79 -2.39 -1.94
C ARG A 86 -17.26 -2.67 -3.39
N LYS A 87 -18.31 -3.49 -3.59
CA LYS A 87 -19.01 -3.59 -4.89
C LYS A 87 -19.70 -2.27 -5.25
N SER A 88 -19.57 -1.83 -6.50
CA SER A 88 -20.52 -0.88 -7.09
C SER A 88 -21.79 -1.65 -7.47
N ASN A 89 -22.95 -1.20 -6.98
CA ASN A 89 -24.23 -1.61 -7.53
C ASN A 89 -24.59 -0.61 -8.63
N LEU A 90 -24.73 -1.13 -9.86
CA LEU A 90 -25.32 -0.55 -11.07
C LEU A 90 -24.89 0.87 -11.46
#